data_AF-A0A9P8HZP5-F1
#
_entry.id   AF-A0A9P8HZP5-F1
#
_cell.length_a   1.000
_cell.length_b   1.000
_cell.length_c   1.000
_cell.angle_alpha   90.00
_cell.angle_beta   90.00
_cell.angle_gamma   90.00
#
_symmetry.space_group_name_H-M   'P 1'
#
loop_
_entity.id
_entity.type
_entity.pdbx_description
1 polymer ?
#
loop_
_entity_poly.entity_id
_entity_poly.type
_entity_poly.pdbx_seq_one_letter_code
_entity_poly.pdbx_strand_id
1 'polypeptide(L)'
;MTAAVQLPLPLRHLITKKFTQIPYLSLIPTQIRLSSTKAPRQAPAPSQRKSILRDTIRRYIPEEAKKFVKPDGKLLTTPETMAFFLEHNLEPDNGAARRLTTGPGLQNVSKAYHATIAFSPRHIIHPHDLRFFDPRGHPLAAARRAKYLRKSQQEPLWIMITGAGAASVVRTLTQRRLKSAIYRSLEDLGFQNGVGGGKEIRGTLWITIHNPVAASKLAPEPFGEAVARALRSRCSQPLR
;
A
#
# COMPACT_ATOMS: atom_id res chain seq x y z
N MET A 1 33.48 -48.82 29.60
CA MET A 1 34.27 -49.32 28.45
C MET A 1 33.85 -48.49 27.25
N THR A 2 34.49 -47.33 27.02
CA THR A 2 35.62 -47.11 26.06
C THR A 2 35.19 -47.37 24.61
N ALA A 3 35.34 -46.48 23.62
CA ALA A 3 36.26 -45.36 23.48
C ALA A 3 35.76 -44.30 22.47
N ALA A 4 36.25 -43.08 22.65
CA ALA A 4 36.22 -41.96 21.71
C ALA A 4 37.45 -42.01 20.78
N VAL A 5 37.33 -41.42 19.57
CA VAL A 5 38.43 -41.12 18.63
C VAL A 5 37.98 -39.84 17.91
N GLN A 6 38.40 -38.60 18.18
CA GLN A 6 39.72 -37.92 18.24
C GLN A 6 40.43 -37.75 16.87
N LEU A 7 40.61 -36.47 16.50
CA LEU A 7 41.11 -35.86 15.26
C LEU A 7 42.56 -36.25 14.88
N PRO A 8 43.06 -35.80 13.72
CA PRO A 8 43.97 -34.65 13.79
C PRO A 8 43.89 -33.61 12.64
N LEU A 9 44.18 -32.35 12.99
CA LEU A 9 44.73 -31.31 12.09
C LEU A 9 46.25 -31.50 11.96
N PRO A 10 46.90 -30.98 10.89
CA PRO A 10 47.98 -29.99 11.12
C PRO A 10 47.95 -28.80 10.12
N LEU A 11 48.14 -27.55 10.59
CA LEU A 11 49.40 -26.74 10.65
C LEU A 11 49.86 -26.14 9.30
N ARG A 12 49.66 -24.82 9.12
CA ARG A 12 50.63 -23.70 9.21
C ARG A 12 51.65 -23.63 8.05
N HIS A 13 51.68 -22.48 7.37
CA HIS A 13 52.91 -21.69 7.23
C HIS A 13 52.64 -20.21 6.92
N LEU A 14 53.23 -19.37 7.77
CA LEU A 14 53.55 -17.95 7.59
C LEU A 14 54.60 -17.76 6.49
N ILE A 15 54.67 -16.56 5.90
CA ILE A 15 55.86 -15.77 5.46
C ILE A 15 55.31 -14.59 4.61
N THR A 16 55.18 -13.35 5.10
CA THR A 16 56.14 -12.22 5.23
C THR A 16 56.91 -11.80 3.97
N LYS A 17 56.76 -10.53 3.53
CA LYS A 17 57.80 -9.48 3.30
C LYS A 17 57.30 -8.40 2.31
N LYS A 18 57.18 -7.13 2.78
CA LYS A 18 58.06 -5.95 2.56
C LYS A 18 57.85 -5.28 1.18
N PHE A 19 57.29 -4.05 1.13
CA PHE A 19 57.98 -2.74 1.21
C PHE A 19 59.06 -2.52 0.14
N THR A 20 58.74 -1.69 -0.86
CA THR A 20 59.65 -0.67 -1.40
C THR A 20 58.87 0.39 -2.18
N GLN A 21 59.40 1.60 -2.14
CA GLN A 21 58.79 2.87 -2.48
C GLN A 21 59.75 3.61 -3.43
N ILE A 22 59.22 4.58 -4.17
CA ILE A 22 59.85 5.77 -4.80
C ILE A 22 60.66 5.57 -6.12
N PRO A 23 60.96 6.65 -6.89
CA PRO A 23 60.14 7.30 -7.95
C PRO A 23 60.89 7.38 -9.30
N TYR A 24 60.27 7.94 -10.35
CA TYR A 24 61.01 8.79 -11.31
C TYR A 24 60.15 9.93 -11.86
N LEU A 25 60.80 11.09 -11.96
CA LEU A 25 60.37 12.42 -12.39
C LEU A 25 60.40 12.59 -13.92
N SER A 26 59.80 13.72 -14.35
CA SER A 26 60.13 14.51 -15.56
C SER A 26 59.41 14.07 -16.86
N LEU A 27 58.91 14.91 -17.77
CA LEU A 27 59.04 16.35 -18.04
C LEU A 27 57.78 16.84 -18.79
N ILE A 28 57.46 18.12 -18.59
CA ILE A 28 56.50 18.93 -19.36
C ILE A 28 57.12 19.33 -20.71
N PRO A 29 56.32 19.50 -21.78
CA PRO A 29 56.38 20.79 -22.46
C PRO A 29 55.01 21.41 -22.73
N THR A 30 55.02 22.71 -22.51
CA THR A 30 54.01 23.75 -22.67
C THR A 30 53.47 23.84 -24.10
N GLN A 31 52.14 23.93 -24.27
CA GLN A 31 51.56 24.62 -25.41
C GLN A 31 50.49 25.63 -24.99
N ILE A 32 50.49 26.71 -25.76
CA ILE A 32 50.01 28.04 -25.47
C ILE A 32 48.63 28.25 -26.11
N ARG A 33 47.76 28.98 -25.38
CA ARG A 33 46.58 29.77 -25.81
C ARG A 33 45.37 29.02 -26.40
N LEU A 34 44.19 29.30 -25.83
CA LEU A 34 43.35 30.45 -26.23
C LEU A 34 42.15 30.55 -25.28
N SER A 35 42.06 31.67 -24.56
CA SER A 35 40.97 32.01 -23.66
C SER A 35 39.69 32.27 -24.46
N SER A 36 38.74 31.33 -24.44
CA SER A 36 37.37 31.56 -24.91
C SER A 36 36.47 31.79 -23.70
N THR A 37 36.05 33.03 -23.53
CA THR A 37 35.02 33.46 -22.58
C THR A 37 33.67 32.84 -22.95
N LYS A 38 33.41 31.63 -22.44
CA LYS A 38 32.04 31.10 -22.34
C LYS A 38 31.45 31.52 -20.99
N ALA A 39 30.47 32.42 -21.05
CA ALA A 39 29.59 32.71 -19.93
C ALA A 39 29.03 31.40 -19.35
N PRO A 40 28.98 31.23 -18.01
CA PRO A 40 28.43 30.02 -17.42
C PRO A 40 26.92 30.00 -17.70
N ARG A 41 26.53 29.11 -18.62
CA ARG A 41 25.15 28.76 -18.89
C ARG A 41 24.60 28.14 -17.61
N GLN A 42 23.89 28.92 -16.80
CA GLN A 42 23.17 28.44 -15.63
C GLN A 42 22.34 27.24 -16.07
N ALA A 43 22.61 26.08 -15.47
CA ALA A 43 21.75 24.93 -15.63
C ALA A 43 20.34 25.35 -15.16
N PRO A 44 19.28 25.12 -15.97
CA PRO A 44 17.93 25.38 -15.49
C PRO A 44 17.73 24.56 -14.23
N ALA A 45 17.26 25.22 -13.16
CA ALA A 45 16.96 24.59 -11.89
C ALA A 45 16.17 23.29 -12.14
N PRO A 46 16.48 22.17 -11.44
CA PRO A 46 15.73 20.94 -11.63
C PRO A 46 14.27 21.28 -11.36
N SER A 47 13.45 21.24 -12.40
CA SER A 47 12.02 21.42 -12.26
C SER A 47 11.57 20.29 -11.34
N GLN A 48 11.39 20.61 -10.06
CA GLN A 48 10.69 19.74 -9.13
C GLN A 48 9.24 19.74 -9.59
N ARG A 49 8.96 18.96 -10.65
CA ARG A 49 7.64 18.37 -10.85
C ARG A 49 7.45 17.47 -9.64
N LYS A 50 7.05 18.06 -8.51
CA LYS A 50 6.47 17.34 -7.38
C LYS A 50 5.31 16.58 -8.01
N SER A 51 5.48 15.27 -8.17
CA SER A 51 4.46 14.43 -8.76
C SER A 51 3.17 14.65 -7.98
N ILE A 52 2.09 14.96 -8.70
CA ILE A 52 0.73 15.21 -8.19
C ILE A 52 0.12 13.90 -7.60
N LEU A 53 0.94 12.87 -7.36
CA LEU A 53 0.55 11.55 -6.87
C LEU A 53 0.56 11.41 -5.34
N ARG A 54 0.93 12.47 -4.58
CA ARG A 54 1.15 12.37 -3.13
C ARG A 54 -0.06 11.91 -2.31
N ASP A 55 -1.27 12.06 -2.85
CA ASP A 55 -2.49 11.66 -2.14
C ASP A 55 -2.98 10.26 -2.48
N THR A 56 -2.46 9.60 -3.51
CA THR A 56 -2.89 8.23 -3.86
C THR A 56 -2.10 7.19 -3.08
N ILE A 57 -2.74 6.09 -2.70
CA ILE A 57 -2.03 4.96 -2.07
C ILE A 57 -1.46 4.00 -3.11
N ARG A 58 -0.44 3.24 -2.72
CA ARG A 58 0.12 2.18 -3.55
C ARG A 58 -0.95 1.13 -3.84
N ARG A 59 -1.09 0.76 -5.12
CA ARG A 59 -1.99 -0.32 -5.53
C ARG A 59 -1.52 -1.64 -4.93
N TYR A 60 -2.44 -2.41 -4.36
CA TYR A 60 -2.17 -3.77 -3.94
C TYR A 60 -2.73 -4.73 -4.98
N ILE A 61 -1.84 -5.44 -5.67
CA ILE A 61 -2.19 -6.40 -6.70
C ILE A 61 -1.64 -7.76 -6.26
N PRO A 62 -2.51 -8.75 -5.97
CA PRO A 62 -2.07 -10.07 -5.57
C PRO A 62 -1.43 -10.80 -6.75
N GLU A 63 -0.53 -11.74 -6.47
CA GLU A 63 0.28 -12.44 -7.50
C GLU A 63 -0.58 -13.04 -8.60
N GLU A 64 -1.74 -13.62 -8.25
CA GLU A 64 -2.64 -14.29 -9.18
C GLU A 64 -3.27 -13.32 -10.20
N ALA A 65 -3.41 -12.05 -9.83
CA ALA A 65 -3.99 -11.01 -10.66
C ALA A 65 -2.95 -10.14 -11.38
N LYS A 66 -1.67 -10.21 -11.01
CA LYS A 66 -0.61 -9.37 -11.62
C LYS A 66 -0.55 -9.48 -13.14
N LYS A 67 -0.75 -10.69 -13.67
CA LYS A 67 -0.78 -10.95 -15.13
C LYS A 67 -1.92 -10.24 -15.87
N PHE A 68 -2.93 -9.78 -15.15
CA PHE A 68 -4.08 -9.07 -15.70
C PHE A 68 -4.03 -7.58 -15.41
N VAL A 69 -2.98 -7.07 -14.78
CA VAL A 69 -2.86 -5.64 -14.47
C VAL A 69 -1.69 -5.06 -15.24
N LYS A 70 -1.97 -4.05 -16.06
CA LYS A 70 -0.95 -3.32 -16.81
C LYS A 70 0.01 -2.58 -15.86
N PRO A 71 1.21 -2.18 -16.32
CA PRO A 71 2.13 -1.35 -15.53
C PRO A 71 1.55 -0.01 -15.08
N ASP A 72 0.58 0.55 -15.82
CA ASP A 72 -0.18 1.76 -15.44
C ASP A 72 -1.27 1.49 -14.39
N GLY A 73 -1.41 0.23 -13.96
CA GLY A 73 -2.36 -0.27 -13.00
C GLY A 73 -3.73 -0.63 -13.59
N LYS A 74 -3.99 -0.44 -14.88
CA LYS A 74 -5.29 -0.78 -15.46
C LYS A 74 -5.51 -2.28 -15.48
N LEU A 75 -6.67 -2.73 -15.00
CA LEU A 75 -7.12 -4.11 -15.12
C LEU A 75 -7.47 -4.43 -16.58
N LEU A 76 -6.84 -5.46 -17.12
CA LEU A 76 -7.22 -6.15 -18.35
C LEU A 76 -8.34 -7.12 -18.00
N THR A 77 -9.51 -6.90 -18.57
CA THR A 77 -10.71 -7.72 -18.36
C THR A 77 -11.58 -7.71 -19.61
N THR A 78 -12.66 -8.48 -19.62
CA THR A 78 -13.60 -8.53 -20.75
C THR A 78 -14.42 -7.23 -20.85
N PRO A 79 -14.90 -6.84 -22.05
CA PRO A 79 -15.74 -5.66 -22.22
C PRO A 79 -16.98 -5.66 -21.32
N GLU A 80 -17.61 -6.82 -21.13
CA GLU A 80 -18.81 -6.98 -20.30
C GLU A 80 -18.52 -6.73 -18.82
N THR A 81 -17.32 -7.10 -18.37
CA THR A 81 -16.89 -6.86 -16.99
C THR A 81 -16.54 -5.40 -16.76
N MET A 82 -15.90 -4.76 -17.75
CA MET A 82 -15.64 -3.32 -17.71
C MET A 82 -16.95 -2.52 -17.69
N ALA A 83 -17.91 -2.87 -18.53
CA ALA A 83 -19.23 -2.24 -18.56
C ALA A 83 -19.93 -2.37 -17.20
N PHE A 84 -19.91 -3.56 -16.60
CA PHE A 84 -20.45 -3.81 -15.26
C PHE A 84 -19.82 -2.90 -14.18
N PHE A 85 -18.50 -2.70 -14.21
CA PHE A 85 -17.84 -1.80 -13.26
C PHE A 85 -18.26 -0.34 -13.44
N LEU A 86 -18.40 0.11 -14.67
CA LEU A 86 -18.84 1.48 -14.98
C LEU A 86 -20.31 1.70 -14.56
N GLU A 87 -21.20 0.80 -14.96
CA GLU A 87 -22.64 0.86 -14.70
C GLU A 87 -22.96 0.92 -13.21
N HIS A 88 -22.29 0.10 -12.39
CA HIS A 88 -22.55 0.04 -10.95
C HIS A 88 -21.58 0.88 -10.12
N ASN A 89 -20.83 1.77 -10.76
CA ASN A 89 -19.87 2.68 -10.13
C ASN A 89 -18.84 1.97 -9.22
N LEU A 90 -18.39 0.79 -9.64
CA LEU A 90 -17.38 -0.02 -8.95
C LEU A 90 -15.98 0.29 -9.49
N GLU A 91 -15.00 0.31 -8.59
CA GLU A 91 -13.59 0.50 -8.92
C GLU A 91 -12.89 -0.88 -8.95
N PRO A 92 -12.17 -1.23 -10.02
CA PRO A 92 -11.48 -2.52 -10.10
C PRO A 92 -10.29 -2.61 -9.14
N ASP A 93 -9.73 -1.50 -8.67
CA ASP A 93 -8.61 -1.52 -7.74
C ASP A 93 -8.60 -0.30 -6.80
N ASN A 94 -7.60 -0.26 -5.92
CA ASN A 94 -7.44 0.80 -4.93
C ASN A 94 -6.64 2.00 -5.43
N GLY A 95 -6.33 2.11 -6.73
CA GLY A 95 -5.57 3.20 -7.32
C GLY A 95 -6.27 4.56 -7.24
N ALA A 96 -7.60 4.56 -7.16
CA ALA A 96 -8.39 5.76 -6.94
C ALA A 96 -8.46 6.16 -5.45
N ALA A 97 -8.12 5.27 -4.51
CA ALA A 97 -8.21 5.57 -3.09
C ALA A 97 -7.20 6.65 -2.69
N ARG A 98 -7.68 7.66 -1.97
CA ARG A 98 -6.90 8.80 -1.48
C ARG A 98 -6.57 8.61 -0.02
N ARG A 99 -5.34 8.94 0.38
CA ARG A 99 -4.88 8.84 1.77
C ARG A 99 -5.75 9.75 2.65
N LEU A 100 -6.29 9.19 3.72
CA LEU A 100 -7.02 9.94 4.72
C LEU A 100 -6.01 10.44 5.75
N THR A 101 -5.76 11.75 5.77
CA THR A 101 -4.75 12.40 6.64
C THR A 101 -5.37 13.31 7.70
N THR A 102 -6.66 13.17 7.94
CA THR A 102 -7.47 14.12 8.72
C THR A 102 -7.15 14.10 10.21
N GLY A 103 -6.57 15.20 10.70
CA GLY A 103 -6.39 15.48 12.12
C GLY A 103 -5.21 14.75 12.77
N PRO A 104 -4.70 15.26 13.90
CA PRO A 104 -3.57 14.68 14.62
C PRO A 104 -3.88 13.26 15.13
N GLY A 105 -5.12 12.98 15.53
CA GLY A 105 -5.55 11.66 16.02
C GLY A 105 -5.34 10.55 14.98
N LEU A 106 -5.80 10.76 13.74
CA LEU A 106 -5.65 9.77 12.67
C LEU A 106 -4.17 9.56 12.30
N GLN A 107 -3.38 10.63 12.29
CA GLN A 107 -1.95 10.55 12.01
C GLN A 107 -1.19 9.78 13.10
N ASN A 108 -1.55 9.99 14.37
CA ASN A 108 -0.94 9.28 15.50
C ASN A 108 -1.23 7.78 15.44
N VAL A 109 -2.48 7.39 15.19
CA VAL A 109 -2.81 5.95 15.06
C VAL A 109 -2.25 5.35 13.77
N SER A 110 -2.20 6.10 12.66
CA SER A 110 -1.55 5.62 11.43
C SER A 110 -0.08 5.29 11.69
N LYS A 111 0.64 6.11 12.46
CA LYS A 111 2.03 5.84 12.86
C LYS A 111 2.13 4.68 13.85
N ALA A 112 1.38 4.71 14.94
CA ALA A 112 1.47 3.72 16.02
C ALA A 112 1.16 2.28 15.53
N TYR A 113 0.19 2.14 14.63
CA TYR A 113 -0.23 0.84 14.09
C TYR A 113 0.49 0.46 12.81
N HIS A 114 1.49 1.26 12.37
CA HIS A 114 2.16 1.11 11.08
C HIS A 114 1.16 0.93 9.93
N ALA A 115 0.13 1.77 9.91
CA ALA A 115 -1.00 1.65 9.00
C ALA A 115 -1.01 2.80 7.97
N THR A 116 -1.33 2.49 6.73
CA THR A 116 -1.76 3.48 5.73
C THR A 116 -3.27 3.40 5.59
N ILE A 117 -3.93 4.54 5.78
CA ILE A 117 -5.40 4.65 5.77
C ILE A 117 -5.78 5.51 4.57
N ALA A 118 -6.72 5.03 3.78
CA ALA A 118 -7.22 5.70 2.60
C ALA A 118 -8.71 5.48 2.42
N PHE A 119 -9.34 6.37 1.68
CA PHE A 119 -10.75 6.30 1.36
C PHE A 119 -10.97 6.53 -0.13
N SER A 120 -11.93 5.81 -0.69
CA SER A 120 -12.50 6.08 -2.01
C SER A 120 -14.00 6.25 -1.87
N PRO A 121 -14.62 7.27 -2.48
CA PRO A 121 -16.08 7.38 -2.54
C PRO A 121 -16.72 6.28 -3.41
N ARG A 122 -15.92 5.56 -4.20
CA ARG A 122 -16.35 4.41 -5.00
C ARG A 122 -16.11 3.10 -4.25
N HIS A 123 -16.96 2.12 -4.53
CA HIS A 123 -16.83 0.78 -4.01
C HIS A 123 -15.73 0.01 -4.77
N ILE A 124 -14.67 -0.40 -4.07
CA ILE A 124 -13.51 -1.06 -4.66
C ILE A 124 -13.68 -2.58 -4.57
N ILE A 125 -13.42 -3.29 -5.66
CA ILE A 125 -13.41 -4.77 -5.68
C ILE A 125 -12.28 -5.31 -4.81
N HIS A 126 -12.54 -6.40 -4.08
CA HIS A 126 -11.50 -7.02 -3.27
C HIS A 126 -10.38 -7.56 -4.18
N PRO A 127 -9.09 -7.30 -3.92
CA PRO A 127 -8.00 -7.67 -4.84
C PRO A 127 -7.94 -9.16 -5.19
N HIS A 128 -8.16 -10.04 -4.21
CA HIS A 128 -8.18 -11.49 -4.44
C HIS A 128 -9.36 -11.98 -5.30
N ASP A 129 -10.38 -11.14 -5.53
CA ASP A 129 -11.46 -11.45 -6.46
C ASP A 129 -11.12 -11.03 -7.91
N LEU A 130 -10.04 -10.25 -8.14
CA LEU A 130 -9.63 -9.82 -9.49
C LEU A 130 -9.27 -10.97 -10.42
N ARG A 131 -8.82 -12.10 -9.87
CA ARG A 131 -8.57 -13.34 -10.64
C ARG A 131 -9.81 -13.89 -11.35
N PHE A 132 -11.02 -13.51 -10.91
CA PHE A 132 -12.28 -13.93 -11.53
C PHE A 132 -12.74 -13.00 -12.65
N PHE A 133 -11.99 -11.93 -12.91
CA PHE A 133 -12.27 -10.92 -13.92
C PHE A 133 -11.15 -10.89 -14.96
N ASP A 134 -10.63 -12.06 -15.31
CA ASP A 134 -9.55 -12.20 -16.27
C ASP A 134 -9.99 -11.81 -17.70
N PRO A 135 -9.06 -11.45 -18.60
CA PRO A 135 -9.39 -10.98 -19.95
C PRO A 135 -9.88 -12.09 -20.90
N ARG A 136 -9.73 -13.37 -20.54
CA ARG A 136 -10.24 -14.52 -21.33
C ARG A 136 -11.64 -14.96 -20.86
N GLY A 137 -12.13 -14.36 -19.78
CA GLY A 137 -13.38 -14.74 -19.13
C GLY A 137 -13.17 -15.86 -18.11
N HIS A 138 -13.95 -15.79 -17.03
CA HIS A 138 -13.92 -16.77 -15.96
C HIS A 138 -15.33 -17.35 -15.72
N PRO A 139 -15.50 -18.67 -15.53
CA PRO A 139 -16.82 -19.27 -15.31
C PRO A 139 -17.59 -18.66 -14.14
N LEU A 140 -16.87 -18.30 -13.06
CA LEU A 140 -17.42 -17.64 -11.87
C LEU A 140 -17.61 -16.12 -11.99
N ALA A 141 -17.27 -15.48 -13.12
CA ALA A 141 -17.35 -14.02 -13.27
C ALA A 141 -18.79 -13.50 -13.05
N ALA A 142 -19.79 -14.18 -13.61
CA ALA A 142 -21.20 -13.81 -13.44
C ALA A 142 -21.64 -13.86 -11.96
N ALA A 143 -21.28 -14.95 -11.25
CA ALA A 143 -21.57 -15.08 -9.83
C ALA A 143 -20.88 -14.00 -8.99
N ARG A 144 -19.64 -13.62 -9.34
CA ARG A 144 -18.91 -12.54 -8.67
C ARG A 144 -19.54 -11.17 -8.93
N ARG A 145 -19.97 -10.88 -10.17
CA ARG A 145 -20.72 -9.67 -10.50
C ARG A 145 -22.01 -9.56 -9.68
N ALA A 146 -22.82 -10.62 -9.64
CA ALA A 146 -24.05 -10.66 -8.84
C ALA A 146 -23.78 -10.44 -7.33
N LYS A 147 -22.69 -11.01 -6.80
CA LYS A 147 -22.26 -10.77 -5.41
C LYS A 147 -21.95 -9.29 -5.16
N TYR A 148 -21.16 -8.66 -6.03
CA TYR A 148 -20.75 -7.26 -5.86
C TYR A 148 -21.89 -6.28 -6.07
N LEU A 149 -22.82 -6.57 -6.98
CA LEU A 149 -24.04 -5.78 -7.17
C LEU A 149 -24.91 -5.77 -5.90
N ARG A 150 -25.22 -6.95 -5.36
CA ARG A 150 -25.98 -7.04 -4.10
C ARG A 150 -25.26 -6.33 -2.96
N LYS A 151 -23.94 -6.49 -2.87
CA LYS A 151 -23.13 -5.84 -1.84
C LYS A 151 -23.15 -4.31 -1.96
N SER A 152 -23.10 -3.74 -3.17
CA SER A 152 -23.06 -2.29 -3.36
C SER A 152 -24.42 -1.61 -3.09
N GLN A 153 -25.50 -2.39 -3.15
CA GLN A 153 -26.85 -1.96 -2.78
C GLN A 153 -27.08 -2.03 -1.26
N GLN A 154 -26.57 -3.07 -0.60
CA GLN A 154 -26.83 -3.34 0.82
C GLN A 154 -25.84 -2.66 1.77
N GLU A 155 -24.58 -2.51 1.35
CA GLU A 155 -23.50 -2.01 2.20
C GLU A 155 -22.96 -0.67 1.64
N PRO A 156 -23.33 0.48 2.23
CA PRO A 156 -22.82 1.77 1.77
C PRO A 156 -21.33 1.92 2.07
N LEU A 157 -20.84 1.44 3.22
CA LEU A 157 -19.43 1.50 3.58
C LEU A 157 -18.76 0.11 3.52
N TRP A 158 -17.74 -0.01 2.67
CA TRP A 158 -16.89 -1.21 2.62
C TRP A 158 -15.59 -0.95 3.38
N ILE A 159 -15.30 -1.77 4.39
CA ILE A 159 -14.02 -1.72 5.12
C ILE A 159 -13.13 -2.88 4.68
N MET A 160 -12.02 -2.54 4.03
CA MET A 160 -10.98 -3.46 3.60
C MET A 160 -9.70 -3.21 4.39
N ILE A 161 -9.22 -4.24 5.09
CA ILE A 161 -7.94 -4.20 5.80
C ILE A 161 -7.04 -5.27 5.20
N THR A 162 -5.94 -4.82 4.62
CA THR A 162 -4.88 -5.65 4.04
C THR A 162 -3.65 -5.57 4.94
N GLY A 163 -2.79 -6.58 4.87
CA GLY A 163 -1.52 -6.55 5.57
C GLY A 163 -0.51 -7.48 4.91
N ALA A 164 0.75 -7.06 4.89
CA ALA A 164 1.87 -7.87 4.40
C ALA A 164 2.77 -8.26 5.58
N GLY A 165 3.51 -9.37 5.43
CA GLY A 165 4.34 -9.92 6.50
C GLY A 165 3.53 -10.63 7.61
N ALA A 166 4.23 -11.24 8.56
CA ALA A 166 3.71 -12.07 9.66
C ALA A 166 3.06 -13.40 9.23
N ALA A 167 2.66 -14.22 10.20
CA ALA A 167 1.83 -15.41 9.98
C ALA A 167 0.38 -15.01 9.60
N SER A 168 -0.30 -15.86 8.83
CA SER A 168 -1.69 -15.63 8.38
C SER A 168 -2.65 -15.39 9.55
N VAL A 169 -2.52 -16.18 10.62
CA VAL A 169 -3.35 -16.07 11.83
C VAL A 169 -3.23 -14.69 12.47
N VAL A 170 -2.01 -14.19 12.66
CA VAL A 170 -1.78 -12.86 13.24
C VAL A 170 -2.41 -11.78 12.37
N ARG A 171 -2.21 -11.84 11.04
CA ARG A 171 -2.84 -10.89 10.11
C ARG A 171 -4.36 -10.89 10.24
N THR A 172 -4.98 -12.06 10.18
CA THR A 172 -6.45 -12.19 10.21
C THR A 172 -7.03 -11.74 11.55
N LEU A 173 -6.39 -12.09 12.67
CA LEU A 173 -6.85 -11.66 14.00
C LEU A 173 -6.72 -10.14 14.16
N THR A 174 -5.58 -9.55 13.79
CA THR A 174 -5.38 -8.10 13.83
C THR A 174 -6.40 -7.37 12.94
N GLN A 175 -6.60 -7.83 11.70
CA GLN A 175 -7.59 -7.26 10.79
C GLN A 175 -9.00 -7.31 11.37
N ARG A 176 -9.43 -8.45 11.92
CA ARG A 176 -10.75 -8.61 12.54
C ARG A 176 -10.94 -7.69 13.74
N ARG A 177 -9.94 -7.60 14.63
CA ARG A 177 -9.99 -6.72 15.82
C ARG A 177 -10.11 -5.26 15.43
N LEU A 178 -9.25 -4.77 14.53
CA LEU A 178 -9.29 -3.37 14.08
C LEU A 178 -10.58 -3.05 13.31
N LYS A 179 -11.03 -3.95 12.42
CA LYS A 179 -12.30 -3.77 11.69
C LYS A 179 -13.49 -3.70 12.63
N SER A 180 -13.54 -4.56 13.64
CA SER A 180 -14.61 -4.57 14.64
C SER A 180 -14.63 -3.28 15.46
N ALA A 181 -13.46 -2.78 15.88
CA ALA A 181 -13.36 -1.52 16.59
C ALA A 181 -13.84 -0.33 15.74
N ILE A 182 -13.53 -0.29 14.44
CA ILE A 182 -14.05 0.76 13.55
C ILE A 182 -15.59 0.72 13.49
N TYR A 183 -16.19 -0.46 13.33
CA TYR A 183 -17.65 -0.56 13.28
C TYR A 183 -18.30 -0.11 14.59
N ARG A 184 -17.80 -0.57 15.74
CA ARG A 184 -18.28 -0.14 17.06
C ARG A 184 -18.19 1.38 17.21
N SER A 185 -17.04 1.97 16.89
CA SER A 185 -16.86 3.42 16.97
C SER A 185 -17.73 4.20 15.97
N LEU A 186 -18.10 3.61 14.82
CA LEU A 186 -19.07 4.22 13.91
C LEU A 186 -20.49 4.15 14.49
N GLU A 187 -20.87 3.01 15.07
CA GLU A 187 -22.16 2.82 15.77
C GLU A 187 -22.32 3.80 16.93
N ASP A 188 -21.28 3.99 17.76
CA ASP A 188 -21.27 4.96 18.86
C ASP A 188 -21.45 6.42 18.36
N LEU A 189 -21.04 6.70 17.13
CA LEU A 189 -21.25 8.00 16.47
C LEU A 189 -22.60 8.10 15.74
N GLY A 190 -23.44 7.07 15.84
CA GLY A 190 -24.75 6.97 15.21
C GLY A 190 -24.74 6.49 13.76
N PHE A 191 -23.60 6.00 13.24
CA PHE A 191 -23.43 5.53 11.86
C PHE A 191 -23.39 4.00 11.77
N GLN A 192 -24.52 3.33 12.00
CA GLN A 192 -24.60 1.87 11.85
C GLN A 192 -24.35 1.45 10.40
N ASN A 193 -23.34 0.60 10.18
CA ASN A 193 -22.86 0.20 8.84
C ASN A 193 -22.57 1.38 7.89
N GLY A 194 -22.24 2.55 8.43
CA GLY A 194 -21.97 3.76 7.65
C GLY A 194 -23.21 4.62 7.35
N VAL A 195 -24.39 4.34 7.93
CA VAL A 195 -25.60 5.16 7.78
C VAL A 195 -26.06 5.68 9.14
N GLY A 196 -26.38 6.97 9.23
CA GLY A 196 -26.70 7.61 10.49
C GLY A 196 -27.19 9.05 10.38
N GLY A 197 -28.25 9.41 11.12
CA GLY A 197 -28.70 10.80 11.28
C GLY A 197 -28.96 11.54 9.96
N GLY A 198 -29.62 10.88 8.99
CA GLY A 198 -29.89 11.44 7.66
C GLY A 198 -28.65 11.57 6.76
N LYS A 199 -27.51 10.98 7.16
CA LYS A 199 -26.26 10.94 6.41
C LYS A 199 -25.81 9.52 6.17
N GLU A 200 -24.95 9.34 5.18
CA GLU A 200 -24.24 8.09 4.92
C GLU A 200 -22.75 8.34 4.65
N ILE A 201 -21.95 7.30 4.80
CA ILE A 201 -20.54 7.24 4.43
C ILE A 201 -20.45 6.18 3.33
N ARG A 202 -20.51 6.61 2.07
CA ARG A 202 -20.56 5.69 0.92
C ARG A 202 -19.21 5.53 0.26
N GLY A 203 -18.79 4.28 0.06
CA GLY A 203 -17.56 3.94 -0.64
C GLY A 203 -16.73 2.91 0.10
N THR A 204 -15.40 2.99 -0.04
CA THR A 204 -14.46 2.02 0.54
C THR A 204 -13.42 2.69 1.41
N LEU A 205 -13.36 2.27 2.67
CA LEU A 205 -12.22 2.47 3.55
C LEU A 205 -11.17 1.39 3.27
N TRP A 206 -10.00 1.83 2.84
CA TRP A 206 -8.86 0.98 2.57
C TRP A 206 -7.76 1.18 3.61
N ILE A 207 -7.40 0.12 4.31
CA ILE A 207 -6.33 0.13 5.31
C ILE A 207 -5.28 -0.90 4.90
N THR A 208 -4.02 -0.50 4.93
CA THR A 208 -2.87 -1.40 4.78
C THR A 208 -2.03 -1.35 6.04
N ILE A 209 -1.93 -2.49 6.73
CA ILE A 209 -1.09 -2.68 7.92
C ILE A 209 0.27 -3.22 7.49
N HIS A 210 1.31 -2.42 7.67
CA HIS A 210 2.68 -2.75 7.26
C HIS A 210 3.42 -3.62 8.28
N ASN A 211 3.00 -3.56 9.55
CA ASN A 211 3.54 -4.43 10.61
C ASN A 211 2.42 -5.03 11.46
N PRO A 212 1.83 -6.16 11.03
CA PRO A 212 0.72 -6.81 11.74
C PRO A 212 1.09 -7.30 13.14
N VAL A 213 2.36 -7.66 13.37
CA VAL A 213 2.84 -8.12 14.69
C VAL A 213 2.84 -6.97 15.68
N ALA A 214 3.40 -5.82 15.31
CA ALA A 214 3.39 -4.63 16.17
C ALA A 214 1.96 -4.15 16.44
N ALA A 215 1.14 -4.04 15.39
CA ALA A 215 -0.26 -3.62 15.52
C ALA A 215 -1.09 -4.56 16.42
N SER A 216 -0.80 -5.87 16.42
CA SER A 216 -1.53 -6.85 17.23
C SER A 216 -1.39 -6.64 18.74
N LYS A 217 -0.30 -6.00 19.17
CA LYS A 217 0.03 -5.75 20.58
C LYS A 217 -0.69 -4.52 21.15
N LEU A 218 -1.30 -3.71 20.29
CA LEU A 218 -2.00 -2.49 20.68
C LEU A 218 -3.51 -2.75 20.87
N ALA A 219 -4.15 -1.90 21.68
CA ALA A 219 -5.60 -1.93 21.92
C ALA A 219 -6.34 -1.40 20.69
N PRO A 220 -7.35 -2.08 20.12
CA PRO A 220 -7.95 -1.65 18.85
C PRO A 220 -8.84 -0.40 18.94
N GLU A 221 -9.30 -0.01 20.14
CA GLU A 221 -10.28 1.04 20.37
C GLU A 221 -9.80 2.43 19.93
N PRO A 222 -8.60 2.91 20.31
CA PRO A 222 -8.11 4.22 19.84
C PRO A 222 -7.99 4.30 18.32
N PHE A 223 -7.67 3.18 17.66
CA PHE A 223 -7.61 3.10 16.21
C PHE A 223 -9.02 3.23 15.60
N GLY A 224 -9.98 2.47 16.12
CA GLY A 224 -11.39 2.53 15.70
C GLY A 224 -11.97 3.94 15.81
N GLU A 225 -11.80 4.57 16.98
CA GLU A 225 -12.32 5.92 17.25
C GLU A 225 -11.74 6.98 16.31
N ALA A 226 -10.42 6.98 16.14
CA ALA A 226 -9.75 7.95 15.27
C ALA A 226 -10.20 7.81 13.81
N VAL A 227 -10.33 6.57 13.32
CA VAL A 227 -10.82 6.30 11.97
C VAL A 227 -12.28 6.70 11.81
N ALA A 228 -13.16 6.33 12.74
CA ALA A 228 -14.58 6.64 12.69
C ALA A 228 -14.84 8.16 12.71
N ARG A 229 -14.13 8.91 13.56
CA ARG A 229 -14.20 10.39 13.59
C ARG A 229 -13.71 11.01 12.28
N ALA A 230 -12.63 10.49 11.70
CA ALA A 230 -12.13 10.96 10.41
C ALA A 230 -13.14 10.72 9.26
N LEU A 231 -13.75 9.53 9.23
CA LEU A 231 -14.79 9.20 8.26
C LEU A 231 -16.02 10.08 8.40
N ARG A 232 -16.55 10.25 9.63
CA ARG A 232 -17.69 11.14 9.87
C ARG A 232 -17.40 12.57 9.41
N SER A 233 -16.22 13.11 9.70
CA SER A 233 -15.90 14.51 9.41
C SER A 233 -15.63 14.81 7.93
N ARG A 234 -15.11 13.85 7.14
CA ARG A 234 -14.68 14.10 5.75
C ARG A 234 -15.41 13.30 4.69
N CYS A 235 -16.06 12.21 5.07
CA CYS A 235 -16.62 11.25 4.14
C CYS A 235 -18.14 11.06 4.33
N SER A 236 -18.75 11.69 5.36
CA SER A 236 -20.21 11.69 5.48
C SER A 236 -20.85 12.67 4.51
N GLN A 237 -21.93 12.23 3.89
CA GLN A 237 -22.74 12.99 2.93
C GLN A 237 -24.23 12.80 3.26
N PRO A 238 -25.14 13.67 2.78
CA PRO A 238 -26.57 13.43 2.90
C PRO A 238 -26.97 12.07 2.33
N LEU A 239 -27.95 11.40 2.96
CA LEU A 239 -28.49 10.14 2.48
C LEU A 239 -29.08 10.30 1.07
N ARG A 240 -28.80 9.35 0.18
CA ARG A 240 -29.32 9.33 -1.20
C ARG A 240 -30.63 8.56 -1.32
#